data_AF-A0A699VGV6-F1
#
_entry.id   AF-A0A699VGV6-F1
#
_cell.length_a   1.000
_cell.length_b   1.000
_cell.length_c   1.000
_cell.angle_alpha   90.00
_cell.angle_beta   90.00
_cell.angle_gamma   90.00
#
_symmetry.space_group_name_H-M   'P 1'
#
loop_
_entity.id
_entity.type
_entity.pdbx_description
1 polymer ?
#
loop_
_entity_poly.entity_id
_entity_poly.type
_entity_poly.pdbx_seq_one_letter_code
_entity_poly.pdbx_strand_id
1 'polypeptide(L)'
;LVFGKVCKKLGEPGLSSVLPFILRQMVGERVIEGPEMIEVTNEKVAVANEKVKEARTRQKSYAYKHHRSIEFQPGDRVFLKVLPARGVRRFGIKGKLSPRFIRPFEILDR
;
A
#
# COMPACT_ATOMS: atom_id res chain seq x y z
N LEU A 1 -3.46 25.11 2.00
CA LEU A 1 -3.29 26.56 2.30
C LEU A 1 -1.89 27.14 1.98
N VAL A 2 -0.98 26.41 1.32
CA VAL A 2 0.38 26.91 1.02
C VAL A 2 0.50 27.51 -0.39
N PHE A 3 -0.32 27.07 -1.36
CA PHE A 3 -0.32 27.62 -2.72
C PHE A 3 -0.85 29.07 -2.82
N GLY A 4 -1.90 29.41 -2.06
CA GLY A 4 -2.53 30.74 -2.14
C GLY A 4 -1.65 31.89 -1.62
N LYS A 5 -0.67 31.61 -0.75
CA LYS A 5 0.25 32.65 -0.23
C LYS A 5 1.41 32.97 -1.18
N VAL A 6 1.78 32.04 -2.07
CA VAL A 6 2.84 32.29 -3.06
C VAL A 6 2.35 33.26 -4.14
N CYS A 7 1.12 33.10 -4.64
CA CYS A 7 0.59 33.98 -5.69
C CYS A 7 0.43 35.45 -5.28
N LYS A 8 0.24 35.75 -3.99
CA LYS A 8 0.09 37.15 -3.55
C LYS A 8 1.42 37.91 -3.45
N LYS A 9 2.56 37.20 -3.54
CA LYS A 9 3.91 37.77 -3.50
C LYS A 9 4.58 37.84 -4.88
N LEU A 10 3.86 37.49 -5.94
CA LEU A 10 4.30 37.54 -7.33
C LEU A 10 3.52 38.61 -8.10
N GLY A 11 3.41 39.81 -7.51
CA GLY A 11 2.97 41.02 -8.18
C GLY A 11 4.14 41.77 -8.81
N GLU A 12 5.14 41.05 -9.35
CA GLU A 12 6.23 41.66 -10.10
C GLU A 12 6.00 41.46 -11.60
N PRO A 13 6.02 42.53 -12.42
CA PRO A 13 5.62 42.50 -13.83
C PRO A 13 6.55 41.67 -14.74
N GLY A 14 7.63 41.10 -14.22
CA GLY A 14 8.54 40.22 -14.96
C GLY A 14 8.10 38.76 -15.00
N LEU A 15 7.25 38.27 -14.10
CA LEU A 15 6.99 36.82 -13.97
C LEU A 15 5.99 36.27 -14.99
N SER A 16 5.17 37.12 -15.60
CA SER A 16 4.21 36.73 -16.64
C SER A 16 4.91 36.20 -17.91
N SER A 17 6.07 36.77 -18.26
CA SER A 17 6.85 36.33 -19.43
C SER A 17 7.71 35.09 -19.16
N VAL A 18 8.07 34.83 -17.90
CA VAL A 18 8.87 33.65 -17.50
C VAL A 18 7.99 32.47 -17.06
N LEU A 19 6.71 32.72 -16.75
CA LEU A 19 5.71 31.70 -16.41
C LEU A 19 5.62 30.56 -17.45
N PRO A 20 5.61 30.81 -18.77
CA PRO A 20 5.68 29.75 -19.78
C PRO A 20 6.97 28.92 -19.71
N PHE A 21 8.10 29.55 -19.35
CA PHE A 21 9.40 28.90 -19.24
C PHE A 21 9.51 28.03 -17.97
N ILE A 22 8.99 28.50 -16.85
CA ILE A 22 8.94 27.74 -15.58
C ILE A 22 7.99 26.55 -15.72
N LEU A 23 6.84 26.74 -16.37
CA LEU A 23 5.88 25.66 -16.61
C LEU A 23 6.49 24.54 -17.48
N ARG A 24 7.33 24.90 -18.47
CA ARG A 24 8.06 23.96 -19.34
C ARG A 24 9.22 23.22 -18.64
N GLN A 25 9.78 23.77 -17.56
CA GLN A 25 10.77 23.06 -16.73
C GLN A 25 10.08 22.13 -15.71
N MET A 26 8.87 22.48 -15.27
CA MET A 26 8.09 21.69 -14.31
C MET A 26 7.31 20.55 -14.97
N VAL A 27 6.77 20.77 -16.17
CA VAL A 27 6.23 19.72 -17.03
C VAL A 27 7.44 19.15 -17.76
N GLY A 28 7.95 18.02 -17.29
CA GLY A 28 9.10 17.32 -17.88
C GLY A 28 8.84 16.78 -19.29
N GLU A 29 8.43 17.63 -20.23
CA GLU A 29 8.57 17.40 -21.66
C GLU A 29 10.06 17.49 -21.99
N ARG A 30 10.72 16.35 -21.77
CA ARG A 30 12.05 16.11 -22.32
C ARG A 30 11.91 16.21 -23.83
N VAL A 31 12.44 17.31 -24.36
CA VAL A 31 12.81 17.45 -25.77
C VAL A 31 13.45 16.13 -26.19
N ILE A 32 12.94 15.59 -27.29
CA ILE A 32 13.28 14.30 -27.89
C ILE A 32 14.81 14.27 -28.10
N GLU A 33 15.55 13.76 -27.11
CA GLU A 33 16.89 13.22 -27.32
C GLU A 33 16.72 12.10 -28.36
N GLY A 34 17.59 12.06 -29.37
CA GLY A 34 17.36 11.32 -30.61
C GLY A 34 16.91 9.86 -30.47
N PRO A 35 16.43 9.25 -31.57
CA PRO A 35 15.78 7.92 -31.57
C PRO A 35 16.60 6.83 -30.85
N GLU A 36 17.93 6.91 -30.92
CA GLU A 36 18.86 6.00 -30.25
C GLU A 36 18.76 6.02 -28.72
N MET A 37 18.59 7.20 -28.11
CA MET A 37 18.42 7.33 -26.65
C MET A 37 17.05 6.85 -26.18
N ILE A 38 16.04 6.98 -27.04
CA ILE A 38 14.68 6.52 -26.78
C ILE A 38 14.63 4.99 -26.78
N GLU A 39 15.31 4.33 -27.73
CA GLU A 39 15.42 2.87 -27.76
C GLU A 39 16.14 2.33 -26.51
N VAL A 40 17.30 2.90 -26.17
CA VAL A 40 18.07 2.50 -24.97
C VAL A 40 17.28 2.72 -23.67
N THR A 41 16.47 3.78 -23.60
CA THR A 41 15.63 4.03 -22.42
C THR A 41 14.42 3.10 -22.35
N ASN A 42 13.80 2.77 -23.48
CA ASN A 42 12.71 1.80 -23.56
C ASN A 42 13.15 0.40 -23.12
N GLU A 43 14.33 -0.05 -23.53
CA GLU A 43 14.92 -1.32 -23.09
C GLU A 43 15.11 -1.34 -21.56
N LYS A 44 15.67 -0.27 -21.00
CA LYS A 44 15.86 -0.14 -19.54
C LYS A 44 14.52 -0.11 -18.78
N VAL A 45 13.51 0.53 -19.35
CA VAL A 45 12.14 0.56 -18.78
C VAL A 45 11.52 -0.85 -18.82
N ALA A 46 11.69 -1.61 -19.90
CA ALA A 46 11.22 -2.99 -19.99
C ALA A 46 11.87 -3.87 -18.90
N VAL A 47 13.19 -3.77 -18.73
CA VAL A 47 13.92 -4.49 -17.67
C VAL A 47 13.43 -4.09 -16.27
N ALA A 48 13.18 -2.80 -16.03
CA ALA A 48 12.67 -2.31 -14.75
C ALA A 48 11.27 -2.88 -14.46
N ASN A 49 10.39 -2.91 -15.48
CA ASN A 49 9.04 -3.45 -15.35
C ASN A 49 9.06 -4.96 -15.03
N GLU A 50 9.93 -5.73 -15.67
CA GLU A 50 10.08 -7.16 -15.35
C GLU A 50 10.59 -7.38 -13.93
N LYS A 51 11.57 -6.59 -13.46
CA LYS A 51 12.05 -6.66 -12.06
C LYS A 51 10.95 -6.32 -11.05
N VAL A 52 10.10 -5.32 -11.34
CA VAL A 52 8.95 -4.97 -10.47
C VAL A 52 7.91 -6.08 -10.46
N LYS A 53 7.63 -6.70 -11.61
CA LYS A 53 6.71 -7.84 -11.73
C LYS A 53 7.22 -9.06 -10.97
N GLU A 54 8.51 -9.33 -11.04
CA GLU A 54 9.17 -10.40 -10.28
C GLU A 54 9.12 -10.13 -8.76
N ALA A 55 9.41 -8.91 -8.32
CA ALA A 55 9.29 -8.53 -6.91
C ALA A 55 7.84 -8.70 -6.40
N ARG A 56 6.84 -8.30 -7.19
CA ARG A 56 5.42 -8.45 -6.86
C ARG A 56 5.00 -9.92 -6.78
N THR A 57 5.46 -10.77 -7.70
CA THR A 57 5.16 -12.21 -7.66
C THR A 57 5.81 -12.88 -6.46
N ARG A 58 7.05 -12.54 -6.11
CA ARG A 58 7.72 -12.99 -4.88
C ARG A 58 6.93 -12.59 -3.63
N GLN A 59 6.52 -11.32 -3.52
CA GLN A 59 5.67 -10.83 -2.41
C GLN A 59 4.33 -11.57 -2.32
N LYS A 60 3.64 -11.75 -3.46
CA LYS A 60 2.39 -12.52 -3.51
C LYS A 60 2.60 -13.97 -3.08
N SER A 61 3.70 -14.61 -3.49
CA SER A 61 4.01 -15.98 -3.07
C SER A 61 4.23 -16.08 -1.55
N TYR A 62 4.90 -15.09 -0.96
CA TYR A 62 5.14 -15.03 0.49
C TYR A 62 3.82 -14.82 1.23
N ALA A 63 3.02 -13.83 0.83
CA ALA A 63 1.72 -13.56 1.41
C ALA A 63 0.77 -14.76 1.29
N TYR A 64 0.71 -15.39 0.11
CA TYR A 64 -0.17 -16.53 -0.17
C TYR A 64 0.22 -17.79 0.62
N LYS A 65 1.51 -18.08 0.81
CA LYS A 65 1.99 -19.20 1.64
C LYS A 65 1.54 -19.07 3.11
N HIS A 66 1.42 -17.85 3.63
CA HIS A 66 0.94 -17.59 4.99
C HIS A 66 -0.59 -17.39 5.08
N HIS A 67 -1.25 -17.17 3.95
CA HIS A 67 -2.71 -17.18 3.79
C HIS A 67 -3.22 -18.61 3.50
N ARG A 68 -2.78 -19.62 4.27
CA ARG A 68 -3.48 -20.92 4.23
C ARG A 68 -4.94 -20.64 4.60
N SER A 69 -5.86 -20.87 3.67
CA SER A 69 -7.26 -21.09 4.02
C SER A 69 -7.27 -22.33 4.90
N ILE A 70 -7.31 -22.14 6.22
CA ILE A 70 -7.51 -23.24 7.15
C ILE A 70 -8.96 -23.67 6.93
N GLU A 71 -9.13 -24.71 6.12
CA GLU A 71 -10.41 -25.38 5.96
C GLU A 71 -10.60 -26.25 7.19
N PHE A 72 -11.54 -25.87 8.03
CA PHE A 72 -11.92 -26.68 9.17
C PHE A 72 -12.97 -27.70 8.74
N GLN A 73 -12.83 -28.92 9.23
CA GLN A 73 -13.84 -29.96 9.09
C GLN A 73 -14.79 -29.94 10.28
N PRO A 74 -16.06 -30.37 10.11
CA PRO A 74 -16.94 -30.61 11.25
C PRO A 74 -16.27 -31.64 12.19
N GLY A 75 -16.24 -31.34 13.49
CA GLY A 75 -15.50 -32.10 14.51
C GLY A 75 -14.14 -31.52 14.89
N ASP A 76 -13.59 -30.56 14.13
CA ASP A 76 -12.35 -29.86 14.53
C ASP A 76 -12.59 -28.96 15.74
N ARG A 77 -11.61 -28.93 16.66
CA ARG A 77 -11.62 -28.08 17.86
C ARG A 77 -10.85 -26.80 17.63
N VAL A 78 -11.55 -25.67 17.60
CA VAL A 78 -10.96 -24.34 17.36
C VAL A 78 -11.12 -23.40 18.55
N PHE A 79 -10.13 -22.54 18.77
CA PHE A 79 -10.21 -21.48 19.77
C PHE A 79 -10.89 -20.25 19.19
N LEU A 80 -12.06 -19.89 19.72
CA LEU A 80 -12.77 -18.70 19.28
C LEU A 80 -12.15 -17.44 19.87
N LYS A 81 -11.65 -16.56 19.00
CA LYS A 81 -11.13 -15.25 19.40
C LYS A 81 -12.29 -14.30 19.72
N VAL A 82 -12.29 -13.72 20.91
CA VAL A 82 -13.26 -12.72 21.34
C VAL A 82 -12.75 -11.29 21.22
N LEU A 83 -13.69 -10.37 20.98
CA LEU A 83 -13.44 -8.95 21.12
C LEU A 83 -13.07 -8.62 22.58
N PRO A 84 -12.10 -7.72 22.82
CA PRO A 84 -11.67 -7.36 24.18
C PRO A 84 -12.83 -6.96 25.10
N ALA A 85 -13.81 -6.20 24.60
CA ALA A 85 -14.99 -5.79 25.38
C ALA A 85 -15.85 -6.98 25.83
N ARG A 86 -15.99 -8.02 24.98
CA ARG A 86 -16.71 -9.25 25.34
C ARG A 86 -15.86 -10.14 26.26
N GLY A 87 -14.54 -10.14 26.07
CA GLY A 87 -13.59 -10.85 26.92
C GLY A 87 -13.60 -10.35 28.36
N VAL A 88 -13.64 -9.02 28.57
CA VAL A 88 -13.73 -8.43 29.92
C VAL A 88 -15.03 -8.83 30.62
N ARG A 89 -16.17 -8.87 29.91
CA ARG A 89 -17.45 -9.32 30.49
C ARG A 89 -17.49 -10.83 30.78
N ARG A 90 -16.85 -11.66 29.94
CA ARG A 90 -16.82 -13.13 30.13
C ARG A 90 -15.84 -13.59 31.19
N PHE A 91 -14.63 -13.03 31.19
CA PHE A 91 -13.54 -13.47 32.06
C PHE A 91 -13.35 -12.58 33.29
N GLY A 92 -14.00 -11.40 33.34
CA GLY A 92 -13.89 -10.46 34.47
C GLY A 92 -12.53 -9.78 34.62
N ILE A 93 -11.52 -10.20 33.86
CA ILE A 93 -10.15 -9.68 33.93
C ILE A 93 -10.02 -8.50 32.96
N LYS A 94 -9.79 -7.30 33.50
CA LYS A 94 -9.53 -6.08 32.73
C LYS A 94 -8.03 -5.77 32.77
N GLY A 95 -7.35 -5.86 31.63
CA GLY A 95 -5.93 -5.58 31.54
C GLY A 95 -5.24 -6.20 30.34
N LYS A 96 -3.92 -5.97 30.23
CA LYS A 96 -3.08 -6.50 29.13
C LYS A 96 -3.13 -8.03 29.03
N LEU A 97 -3.35 -8.72 30.15
CA LEU A 97 -3.40 -10.19 30.25
C LEU A 97 -4.83 -10.77 30.21
N SER A 98 -5.82 -9.99 29.78
CA SER A 98 -7.19 -10.51 29.60
C SER A 98 -7.21 -11.62 28.54
N PRO A 99 -7.74 -12.82 28.86
CA PRO A 99 -7.85 -13.89 27.87
C PRO A 99 -8.72 -13.45 26.68
N ARG A 100 -8.20 -13.65 25.46
CA ARG A 100 -8.90 -13.32 24.20
C ARG A 100 -9.42 -14.53 23.46
N PHE A 101 -9.18 -15.73 23.98
CA PHE A 101 -9.63 -16.98 23.38
C PHE A 101 -10.56 -17.68 24.35
N ILE A 102 -11.69 -18.13 23.83
CA ILE A 102 -12.59 -19.02 24.56
C ILE A 102 -12.07 -20.45 24.42
N ARG A 103 -12.43 -21.31 25.39
CA ARG A 103 -12.29 -22.78 25.35
C ARG A 103 -12.51 -23.34 23.93
N PRO A 104 -11.84 -24.45 23.55
CA PRO A 104 -12.07 -25.09 22.26
C PRO A 104 -13.55 -25.36 22.01
N PHE A 105 -14.01 -24.99 20.81
CA PHE A 105 -15.34 -25.31 20.30
C PHE A 105 -15.20 -26.31 19.16
N GLU A 106 -16.13 -27.25 19.11
CA GLU A 106 -16.29 -28.13 17.97
C GLU A 106 -17.07 -27.40 16.89
N ILE A 107 -16.57 -27.45 15.66
CA ILE A 107 -17.30 -26.95 14.50
C ILE A 107 -18.38 -27.97 14.16
N LEU A 108 -19.64 -27.53 14.18
CA LEU A 108 -20.79 -28.41 13.94
C LEU A 108 -21.03 -28.60 12.44
N ASP A 109 -21.05 -27.50 11.69
CA ASP A 109 -21.26 -27.48 10.23
C ASP A 109 -20.49 -26.30 9.60
N ARG A 110 -20.30 -26.34 8.27
CA ARG A 110 -19.62 -25.31 7.47
C ARG A 110 -20.58 -24.29 6.87
#